data_AF-A0A7C1ZPE0-F1
#
_entry.id   AF-A0A7C1ZPE0-F1
#
_cell.length_a   1.000
_cell.length_b   1.000
_cell.length_c   1.000
_cell.angle_alpha   90.00
_cell.angle_beta   90.00
_cell.angle_gamma   90.00
#
_symmetry.space_group_name_H-M   'P 1'
#
loop_
_entity.id
_entity.type
_entity.pdbx_description
1 polymer ?
#
loop_
_entity_poly.entity_id
_entity_poly.type
_entity_poly.pdbx_seq_one_letter_code
_entity_poly.pdbx_strand_id
1 'polypeptide(L)'
;MKPQNGKFDRLLKIAAWGSLIAAYIFGHFLMQEDYFSLAEEQLIQKNLEVSEVSTDAMTTMNLQDGTVSRVRFGQGQGYGGDLTVGIIYDEEGSIEDVLLLSERETVSFVKKLIRKGFFRQFPGKAVNDPLHLGTNINAVSGCTVSSLAFTNAIREAGFQAAREDFDLEVKEPPVYWKVGFDEMAILVLIIVGILSIYLKKKWLRYISLGISLAILGFYLNASISISHFARLTLGFLPSLKEHLIWWALISVALVFPFFLRKNLYCYALCPFYAVQTLLNELPRGKPRSIRIISVVLQIFSHRSFLGLQRIS
;
A
#
# COMPACT_ATOMS: atom_id res chain seq x y z
N MET A 1 22.44 -22.66 30.75
CA MET A 1 23.69 -22.09 30.23
C MET A 1 23.38 -20.75 29.59
N LYS A 2 23.78 -19.63 30.21
CA LYS A 2 23.70 -18.29 29.60
C LYS A 2 24.97 -18.08 28.79
N PRO A 3 24.94 -17.82 27.48
CA PRO A 3 26.14 -17.40 26.79
C PRO A 3 26.46 -15.98 27.26
N GLN A 4 27.53 -15.86 28.05
CA GLN A 4 28.20 -14.59 28.30
C GLN A 4 28.90 -14.18 27.01
N ASN A 5 28.32 -13.28 26.23
CA ASN A 5 29.08 -12.58 25.21
C ASN A 5 28.54 -11.16 25.00
N GLY A 6 28.56 -10.36 26.08
CA GLY A 6 28.00 -9.00 26.08
C GLY A 6 28.62 -8.06 25.04
N LYS A 7 29.83 -8.35 24.54
CA LYS A 7 30.42 -7.64 23.40
C LYS A 7 29.76 -8.02 22.07
N PHE A 8 29.52 -9.31 21.84
CA PHE A 8 28.82 -9.80 20.64
C PHE A 8 27.37 -9.29 20.61
N ASP A 9 26.67 -9.32 21.75
CA ASP A 9 25.31 -8.77 21.85
C ASP A 9 25.25 -7.26 21.59
N ARG A 10 26.25 -6.49 22.04
CA ARG A 10 26.35 -5.06 21.73
C ARG A 10 26.65 -4.83 20.24
N LEU A 11 27.57 -5.60 19.67
CA LEU A 11 27.92 -5.52 18.25
C LEU A 11 26.70 -5.82 17.37
N LEU A 12 25.94 -6.86 17.72
CA LEU A 12 24.74 -7.26 17.01
C LEU A 12 23.65 -6.17 17.08
N LYS A 13 23.48 -5.53 18.24
CA LYS A 13 22.56 -4.38 18.39
C LYS A 13 22.98 -3.19 17.54
N ILE A 14 24.27 -2.85 17.54
CA ILE A 14 24.81 -1.75 16.73
C ILE A 14 24.61 -2.05 15.24
N ALA A 15 24.91 -3.27 14.80
CA ALA A 15 24.70 -3.69 13.42
C ALA A 15 23.21 -3.65 13.02
N ALA A 16 22.30 -4.07 13.90
CA ALA A 16 20.86 -4.02 13.65
C ALA A 16 20.32 -2.59 13.55
N TRP A 17 20.76 -1.68 14.43
CA TRP A 17 20.40 -0.26 14.30
C TRP A 17 21.03 0.37 13.07
N GLY A 18 22.29 0.04 12.77
CA GLY A 18 22.99 0.50 11.59
C GLY A 18 22.31 0.07 10.29
N SER A 19 21.79 -1.17 10.22
CA SER A 19 21.06 -1.64 9.04
C SER A 19 19.70 -0.96 8.88
N LEU A 20 18.99 -0.65 9.96
CA LEU A 20 17.74 0.12 9.89
C LEU A 20 17.97 1.56 9.43
N ILE A 21 19.01 2.22 9.94
CA ILE A 21 19.40 3.57 9.50
C ILE A 21 19.83 3.55 8.03
N ALA A 22 20.64 2.58 7.63
CA ALA A 22 21.04 2.42 6.24
C ALA A 22 19.83 2.17 5.32
N ALA A 23 18.86 1.35 5.74
CA ALA A 23 17.62 1.12 5.01
C ALA A 23 16.77 2.40 4.88
N TYR A 24 16.69 3.21 5.94
CA TYR A 24 16.00 4.51 5.90
C TYR A 24 16.68 5.49 4.94
N ILE A 25 18.01 5.65 5.03
CA ILE A 25 18.78 6.51 4.12
C ILE A 25 18.64 6.02 2.67
N PHE A 26 18.76 4.70 2.45
CA PHE A 26 18.59 4.09 1.14
C PHE A 26 17.18 4.33 0.59
N GLY A 27 16.15 4.15 1.41
CA GLY A 27 14.76 4.41 1.02
C GLY A 27 14.49 5.86 0.66
N HIS A 28 15.10 6.80 1.37
CA HIS A 28 14.90 8.23 1.16
C HIS A 28 15.64 8.79 -0.06
N PHE A 29 16.88 8.34 -0.30
CA PHE A 29 17.73 8.92 -1.36
C PHE A 29 17.84 8.09 -2.64
N LEU A 30 17.76 6.75 -2.56
CA LEU A 30 18.08 5.88 -3.70
C LEU A 30 16.83 5.29 -4.38
N MET A 31 15.64 5.59 -3.86
CA MET A 31 14.37 5.07 -4.37
C MET A 31 13.48 6.14 -5.02
N GLN A 32 13.99 7.37 -5.16
CA GLN A 32 13.34 8.44 -5.90
C GLN A 32 13.58 8.18 -7.39
N GLU A 33 12.61 7.53 -8.05
CA GLU A 33 12.67 7.38 -9.51
C GLU A 33 12.61 8.76 -10.16
N ASP A 34 13.45 9.00 -11.17
CA ASP A 34 13.45 10.24 -11.94
C ASP A 34 12.23 10.27 -12.86
N TYR A 35 11.08 10.64 -12.29
CA TYR A 35 9.81 10.68 -12.99
C TYR A 35 9.78 11.73 -14.11
N PHE A 36 10.72 12.69 -14.15
CA PHE A 36 10.87 13.60 -15.29
C PHE A 36 11.28 12.83 -16.54
N SER A 37 12.31 11.98 -16.44
CA SER A 37 12.75 11.16 -17.58
C SER A 37 11.65 10.23 -18.11
N LEU A 38 10.84 9.65 -17.21
CA LEU A 38 9.70 8.79 -17.58
C LEU A 38 8.57 9.58 -18.24
N ALA A 39 8.33 10.81 -17.78
CA ALA A 39 7.34 11.70 -18.38
C ALA A 39 7.77 12.10 -19.79
N GLU A 40 9.04 12.52 -19.96
CA GLU A 40 9.60 12.88 -21.27
C GLU A 40 9.48 11.73 -22.28
N GLU A 41 9.80 10.50 -21.88
CA GLU A 41 9.65 9.32 -22.75
C GLU A 41 8.19 9.13 -23.21
N GLN A 42 7.22 9.27 -22.30
CA GLN A 42 5.80 9.13 -22.64
C GLN A 42 5.26 10.29 -23.48
N LEU A 43 5.77 11.51 -23.27
CA LEU A 43 5.41 12.70 -24.05
C LEU A 43 5.91 12.60 -25.50
N ILE A 44 7.14 12.14 -25.70
CA ILE A 44 7.71 11.89 -27.03
C ILE A 44 6.88 10.83 -27.77
N GLN A 45 6.46 9.76 -27.10
CA GLN A 45 5.56 8.74 -27.69
C GLN A 45 4.20 9.32 -28.11
N LYS A 46 3.79 10.45 -27.53
CA LYS A 46 2.56 11.18 -27.85
C LYS A 46 2.76 12.31 -28.87
N ASN A 47 3.94 12.45 -29.46
CA ASN A 47 4.33 13.55 -30.36
C ASN A 47 4.30 14.95 -29.71
N LEU A 48 4.57 15.01 -28.40
CA LEU A 48 4.74 16.26 -27.67
C LEU A 48 6.23 16.50 -27.42
N GLU A 49 6.76 17.63 -27.87
CA GLU A 49 8.14 18.05 -27.60
C GLU A 49 8.20 18.88 -26.32
N VAL A 50 9.10 18.50 -25.41
CA VAL A 50 9.33 19.24 -24.16
C VAL A 50 10.13 20.50 -24.49
N SER A 51 9.54 21.66 -24.25
CA SER A 51 10.15 22.96 -24.54
C SER A 51 10.82 23.57 -23.32
N GLU A 52 10.27 23.35 -22.12
CA GLU A 52 10.80 23.86 -20.86
C GLU A 52 10.57 22.86 -19.73
N VAL A 53 11.59 22.67 -18.89
CA VAL A 53 11.51 21.81 -17.69
C VAL A 53 11.84 22.67 -16.48
N SER A 54 10.91 22.72 -15.55
CA SER A 54 11.08 23.33 -14.23
C SER A 54 11.10 22.25 -13.14
N THR A 55 11.36 22.64 -11.90
CA THR A 55 11.50 21.72 -10.77
C THR A 55 10.25 20.87 -10.50
N ASP A 56 9.06 21.34 -10.88
CA ASP A 56 7.78 20.69 -10.57
C ASP A 56 6.78 20.71 -11.76
N ALA A 57 7.22 21.16 -12.94
CA ALA A 57 6.40 21.27 -14.13
C ALA A 57 7.20 21.08 -15.42
N MET A 58 6.53 20.65 -16.48
CA MET A 58 7.05 20.70 -17.84
C MET A 58 6.10 21.47 -18.75
N THR A 59 6.65 22.24 -19.68
CA THR A 59 5.90 22.82 -20.79
C THR A 59 6.19 22.03 -22.05
N THR A 60 5.13 21.65 -22.75
CA THR A 60 5.18 20.80 -23.94
C THR A 60 4.49 21.49 -25.10
N MET A 61 4.99 21.25 -26.30
CA MET A 61 4.40 21.75 -27.54
C MET A 61 4.02 20.57 -28.43
N ASN A 62 2.79 20.57 -28.91
CA ASN A 62 2.32 19.58 -29.86
C ASN A 62 2.87 19.88 -31.26
N LEU A 63 3.55 18.90 -31.84
CA LEU A 63 4.21 19.03 -33.14
C LEU A 63 3.25 19.11 -34.33
N GLN A 64 1.99 18.71 -34.15
CA GLN A 64 1.02 18.64 -35.25
C GLN A 64 0.23 19.94 -35.44
N ASP A 65 -0.15 20.60 -34.35
CA ASP A 65 -1.01 21.78 -34.35
C ASP A 65 -0.39 23.00 -33.65
N GLY A 66 0.79 22.83 -33.03
CA GLY A 66 1.50 23.90 -32.33
C GLY A 66 0.88 24.27 -30.99
N THR A 67 -0.08 23.50 -30.49
CA THR A 67 -0.74 23.75 -29.19
C THR A 67 0.25 23.57 -28.06
N VAL A 68 0.23 24.49 -27.10
CA VAL A 68 1.07 24.41 -25.89
C VAL A 68 0.26 23.74 -24.79
N SER A 69 0.75 22.62 -24.29
CA SER A 69 0.19 21.92 -23.13
C SER A 69 1.20 21.93 -22.01
N ARG A 70 0.73 21.95 -20.77
CA ARG A 70 1.58 21.90 -19.58
C ARG A 70 1.40 20.59 -18.84
N VAL A 71 2.42 20.20 -18.10
CA VAL A 71 2.47 18.96 -17.34
C VAL A 71 2.83 19.26 -15.91
N ARG A 72 2.00 18.77 -14.99
CA ARG A 72 2.23 18.83 -13.54
C ARG A 72 2.18 17.45 -12.94
N PHE A 73 2.91 17.26 -11.86
CA PHE A 73 3.06 15.98 -11.20
C PHE A 73 2.30 15.95 -9.88
N GLY A 74 1.79 14.77 -9.54
CA GLY A 74 1.10 14.56 -8.29
C GLY A 74 1.40 13.18 -7.73
N GLN A 75 1.37 13.09 -6.41
CA GLN A 75 1.69 11.87 -5.69
C GLN A 75 0.47 11.36 -4.93
N GLY A 76 0.34 10.05 -4.85
CA GLY A 76 -0.72 9.39 -4.11
C GLY A 76 -0.22 8.14 -3.43
N GLN A 77 -0.99 7.67 -2.45
CA GLN A 77 -0.64 6.46 -1.70
C GLN A 77 -1.63 5.33 -1.97
N GLY A 78 -1.13 4.26 -2.59
CA GLY A 78 -1.86 3.07 -2.96
C GLY A 78 -1.68 1.88 -2.02
N TYR A 79 -2.25 0.75 -2.43
CA TYR A 79 -2.19 -0.52 -1.69
C TYR A 79 -0.78 -1.12 -1.70
N GLY A 80 -0.06 -1.01 -2.82
CA GLY A 80 1.29 -1.53 -3.02
C GLY A 80 2.38 -0.54 -2.57
N GLY A 81 2.14 0.75 -2.71
CA GLY A 81 3.03 1.79 -2.20
C GLY A 81 2.62 3.16 -2.72
N ASP A 82 3.56 4.09 -2.70
CA ASP A 82 3.35 5.41 -3.29
C ASP A 82 3.35 5.30 -4.83
N LEU A 83 2.66 6.23 -5.46
CA LEU A 83 2.57 6.36 -6.90
C LEU A 83 2.67 7.82 -7.30
N THR A 84 3.23 8.05 -8.48
CA THR A 84 3.41 9.36 -9.11
C THR A 84 2.72 9.35 -10.46
N VAL A 85 1.92 10.37 -10.71
CA VAL A 85 1.26 10.60 -12.00
C VAL A 85 1.65 11.97 -12.53
N GLY A 86 1.63 12.11 -13.84
CA GLY A 86 1.59 13.41 -14.50
C GLY A 86 0.18 13.65 -15.05
N ILE A 87 -0.25 14.90 -15.10
CA ILE A 87 -1.40 15.31 -15.91
C ILE A 87 -0.92 16.21 -17.03
N ILE A 88 -1.49 16.07 -18.22
CA ILE A 88 -1.35 17.02 -19.32
C ILE A 88 -2.60 17.88 -19.30
N TYR A 89 -2.46 19.20 -19.38
CA TYR A 89 -3.58 20.14 -19.43
C TYR A 89 -3.29 21.30 -20.38
N ASP A 90 -4.37 21.86 -20.93
CA ASP A 90 -4.34 22.96 -21.90
C ASP A 90 -4.17 24.34 -21.22
N GLU A 91 -4.18 25.39 -22.04
CA GLU A 91 -4.09 26.79 -21.60
C GLU A 91 -5.34 27.27 -20.85
N GLU A 92 -6.45 26.54 -20.89
CA GLU A 92 -7.68 26.81 -20.15
C GLU A 92 -7.76 26.05 -18.82
N GLY A 93 -6.82 25.15 -18.56
CA GLY A 93 -6.78 24.33 -17.35
C GLY A 93 -7.74 23.14 -17.41
N SER A 94 -8.06 22.64 -18.59
CA SER A 94 -8.75 21.36 -18.81
C SER A 94 -7.73 20.25 -19.00
N ILE A 95 -7.93 19.13 -18.30
CA ILE A 95 -7.06 17.96 -18.36
C ILE A 95 -7.25 17.29 -19.73
N GLU A 96 -6.15 17.07 -20.45
CA GLU A 96 -6.13 16.37 -21.74
C GLU A 96 -5.84 14.87 -21.56
N ASP A 97 -4.88 14.54 -20.70
CA ASP A 97 -4.47 13.16 -20.46
C ASP A 97 -3.78 12.95 -19.09
N VAL A 98 -3.59 11.69 -18.71
CA VAL A 98 -2.91 11.27 -17.49
C VAL A 98 -1.72 10.35 -17.83
N LEU A 99 -0.55 10.73 -17.37
CA LEU A 99 0.70 9.97 -17.47
C LEU A 99 0.87 9.10 -16.22
N LEU A 100 1.07 7.80 -16.40
CA LEU A 100 1.38 6.87 -15.31
C LEU A 100 2.90 6.73 -15.24
N LEU A 101 3.53 7.40 -14.27
CA LEU A 101 4.98 7.54 -14.23
C LEU A 101 5.61 6.43 -13.38
N SER A 102 5.32 6.43 -12.08
CA SER A 102 5.87 5.45 -11.13
C SER A 102 4.76 4.92 -10.24
N GLU A 103 4.70 3.61 -10.04
CA GLU A 103 3.69 2.98 -9.19
C GLU A 103 4.20 1.65 -8.63
N ARG A 104 3.77 1.31 -7.41
CA ARG A 104 4.15 0.05 -6.74
C ARG A 104 2.96 -0.88 -6.50
N GLU A 105 1.85 -0.65 -7.18
CA GLU A 105 0.65 -1.46 -7.10
C GLU A 105 0.86 -2.87 -7.65
N THR A 106 -0.09 -3.76 -7.34
CA THR A 106 -0.09 -5.08 -7.96
C THR A 106 -0.43 -4.93 -9.44
N VAL A 107 0.42 -5.45 -10.34
CA VAL A 107 0.28 -5.36 -11.81
C VAL A 107 -1.14 -5.73 -12.31
N SER A 108 -1.79 -6.71 -11.67
CA SER A 108 -3.15 -7.13 -12.02
C SER A 108 -4.20 -6.04 -11.75
N PHE A 109 -4.00 -5.19 -10.74
CA PHE A 109 -4.88 -4.06 -10.42
C PHE A 109 -4.69 -2.93 -11.43
N VAL A 110 -3.46 -2.55 -11.77
CA VAL A 110 -3.20 -1.50 -12.77
C VAL A 110 -3.76 -1.90 -14.13
N LYS A 111 -3.49 -3.12 -14.60
CA LYS A 111 -4.08 -3.64 -15.84
C LYS A 111 -5.60 -3.64 -15.81
N LYS A 112 -6.20 -3.92 -14.65
CA LYS A 112 -7.65 -3.89 -14.49
C LYS A 112 -8.21 -2.47 -14.54
N LEU A 113 -7.54 -1.47 -13.95
CA LEU A 113 -7.90 -0.05 -14.04
C LEU A 113 -7.86 0.42 -15.50
N ILE A 114 -6.76 0.15 -16.21
CA ILE A 114 -6.59 0.49 -17.63
C ILE A 114 -7.70 -0.15 -18.47
N ARG A 115 -7.89 -1.48 -18.34
CA ARG A 115 -8.92 -2.22 -19.10
C ARG A 115 -10.34 -1.74 -18.81
N LYS A 116 -10.62 -1.28 -17.58
CA LYS A 116 -11.93 -0.73 -17.20
C LYS A 116 -12.07 0.75 -17.57
N GLY A 117 -11.09 1.34 -18.24
CA GLY A 117 -11.13 2.72 -18.70
C GLY A 117 -11.12 3.73 -17.55
N PHE A 118 -10.58 3.38 -16.38
CA PHE A 118 -10.61 4.23 -15.20
C PHE A 118 -10.03 5.63 -15.48
N PHE A 119 -8.89 5.69 -16.18
CA PHE A 119 -8.19 6.93 -16.52
C PHE A 119 -8.91 7.79 -17.57
N ARG A 120 -9.87 7.22 -18.32
CA ARG A 120 -10.67 7.97 -19.30
C ARG A 120 -11.70 8.90 -18.65
N GLN A 121 -11.82 8.86 -17.33
CA GLN A 121 -12.73 9.73 -16.58
C GLN A 121 -12.12 11.11 -16.29
N PHE A 122 -10.81 11.30 -16.49
CA PHE A 122 -10.11 12.55 -16.14
C PHE A 122 -10.03 13.55 -17.28
N PRO A 123 -9.80 13.15 -18.54
CA PRO A 123 -9.82 14.10 -19.65
C PRO A 123 -11.13 14.91 -19.74
N GLY A 124 -11.02 16.21 -20.00
CA GLY A 124 -12.11 17.17 -20.06
C GLY A 124 -12.58 17.71 -18.69
N LYS A 125 -11.93 17.30 -17.59
CA LYS A 125 -12.18 17.88 -16.26
C LYS A 125 -11.24 19.04 -16.00
N ALA A 126 -11.66 20.02 -15.21
CA ALA A 126 -10.83 21.16 -14.86
C ALA A 126 -9.77 20.77 -13.82
N VAL A 127 -8.60 21.40 -13.87
CA VAL A 127 -7.50 21.17 -12.92
C VAL A 127 -7.88 21.52 -11.47
N ASN A 128 -8.84 22.43 -11.26
CA ASN A 128 -9.36 22.78 -9.94
C ASN A 128 -10.58 21.93 -9.50
N ASP A 129 -10.98 20.92 -10.28
CA ASP A 129 -12.08 20.04 -9.88
C ASP A 129 -11.70 19.25 -8.62
N PRO A 130 -12.64 19.05 -7.67
CA PRO A 130 -12.36 18.32 -6.44
C PRO A 130 -12.17 16.80 -6.64
N LEU A 131 -12.40 16.27 -7.84
CA LEU A 131 -12.18 14.87 -8.24
C LEU A 131 -12.47 13.82 -7.15
N HIS A 132 -13.69 13.79 -6.59
CA HIS A 132 -14.02 12.86 -5.51
C HIS A 132 -14.36 11.45 -6.02
N LEU A 133 -13.68 10.43 -5.46
CA LEU A 133 -14.00 9.03 -5.75
C LEU A 133 -15.37 8.66 -5.15
N GLY A 134 -16.23 8.04 -5.95
CA GLY A 134 -17.60 7.64 -5.58
C GLY A 134 -18.67 8.72 -5.81
N THR A 135 -18.26 9.93 -6.19
CA THR A 135 -19.18 11.03 -6.58
C THR A 135 -18.90 11.46 -8.01
N ASN A 136 -17.73 12.04 -8.25
CA ASN A 136 -17.37 12.58 -9.57
C ASN A 136 -16.46 11.65 -10.37
N ILE A 137 -15.83 10.69 -9.70
CA ILE A 137 -14.96 9.66 -10.29
C ILE A 137 -15.43 8.29 -9.82
N ASN A 138 -15.72 7.38 -10.75
CA ASN A 138 -16.15 6.03 -10.41
C ASN A 138 -14.98 5.15 -10.02
N ALA A 139 -15.09 4.47 -8.88
CA ALA A 139 -14.15 3.45 -8.46
C ALA A 139 -14.30 2.16 -9.28
N VAL A 140 -13.19 1.45 -9.49
CA VAL A 140 -13.23 0.11 -10.08
C VAL A 140 -13.39 -0.94 -8.98
N SER A 141 -14.46 -1.73 -9.05
CA SER A 141 -14.75 -2.76 -8.04
C SER A 141 -13.59 -3.73 -7.84
N GLY A 142 -13.17 -3.92 -6.59
CA GLY A 142 -12.02 -4.75 -6.22
C GLY A 142 -10.65 -4.10 -6.46
N CYS A 143 -10.62 -2.83 -6.88
CA CYS A 143 -9.42 -1.99 -6.99
C CYS A 143 -9.68 -0.61 -6.36
N THR A 144 -10.53 -0.54 -5.32
CA THR A 144 -10.99 0.72 -4.73
C THR A 144 -9.85 1.54 -4.12
N VAL A 145 -8.92 0.89 -3.42
CA VAL A 145 -7.75 1.56 -2.81
C VAL A 145 -6.85 2.17 -3.88
N SER A 146 -6.52 1.39 -4.91
CA SER A 146 -5.73 1.89 -6.06
C SER A 146 -6.47 3.00 -6.81
N SER A 147 -7.79 2.87 -7.01
CA SER A 147 -8.62 3.91 -7.64
C SER A 147 -8.54 5.21 -6.84
N LEU A 148 -8.66 5.14 -5.51
CA LEU A 148 -8.55 6.30 -4.64
C LEU A 148 -7.17 6.94 -4.71
N ALA A 149 -6.11 6.13 -4.72
CA ALA A 149 -4.73 6.60 -4.78
C ALA A 149 -4.45 7.37 -6.07
N PHE A 150 -4.82 6.81 -7.22
CA PHE A 150 -4.68 7.50 -8.51
C PHE A 150 -5.55 8.77 -8.57
N THR A 151 -6.80 8.72 -8.10
CA THR A 151 -7.65 9.92 -8.06
C THR A 151 -7.04 11.03 -7.19
N ASN A 152 -6.47 10.69 -6.03
CA ASN A 152 -5.82 11.68 -5.17
C ASN A 152 -4.55 12.24 -5.81
N ALA A 153 -3.72 11.41 -6.44
CA ALA A 153 -2.51 11.87 -7.14
C ALA A 153 -2.83 12.82 -8.31
N ILE A 154 -3.85 12.48 -9.10
CA ILE A 154 -4.32 13.33 -10.22
C ILE A 154 -4.90 14.64 -9.70
N ARG A 155 -5.66 14.60 -8.60
CA ARG A 155 -6.19 15.80 -7.95
C ARG A 155 -5.07 16.70 -7.42
N GLU A 156 -4.05 16.12 -6.80
CA GLU A 156 -2.90 16.86 -6.30
C GLU A 156 -2.18 17.60 -7.44
N ALA A 157 -1.91 16.89 -8.55
CA ALA A 157 -1.31 17.50 -9.73
C ALA A 157 -2.17 18.63 -10.31
N GLY A 158 -3.49 18.42 -10.38
CA GLY A 158 -4.46 19.43 -10.84
C GLY A 158 -4.50 20.64 -9.92
N PHE A 159 -4.50 20.44 -8.61
CA PHE A 159 -4.53 21.52 -7.64
C PHE A 159 -3.24 22.35 -7.66
N GLN A 160 -2.09 21.73 -7.92
CA GLN A 160 -0.84 22.45 -8.15
C GLN A 160 -0.93 23.30 -9.43
N ALA A 161 -1.41 22.73 -10.54
CA ALA A 161 -1.67 23.50 -11.76
C ALA A 161 -2.63 24.67 -11.48
N ALA A 162 -3.78 24.42 -10.85
CA ALA A 162 -4.76 25.45 -10.54
C ALA A 162 -4.15 26.63 -9.75
N ARG A 163 -3.26 26.36 -8.80
CA ARG A 163 -2.63 27.39 -7.94
C ARG A 163 -1.50 28.13 -8.63
N GLU A 164 -0.58 27.41 -9.25
CA GLU A 164 0.67 27.99 -9.73
C GLU A 164 0.56 28.55 -11.15
N ASP A 165 -0.35 27.98 -11.95
CA ASP A 165 -0.45 28.29 -13.37
C ASP A 165 -1.64 29.20 -13.71
N PHE A 166 -2.65 29.25 -12.84
CA PHE A 166 -3.92 29.92 -13.10
C PHE A 166 -4.42 30.80 -11.95
N ASP A 167 -3.73 30.83 -10.80
CA ASP A 167 -4.15 31.55 -9.58
C ASP A 167 -5.60 31.26 -9.16
N LEU A 168 -6.09 30.04 -9.42
CA LEU A 168 -7.45 29.63 -9.11
C LEU A 168 -7.61 29.24 -7.65
N GLU A 169 -8.74 29.64 -7.05
CA GLU A 169 -9.09 29.20 -5.70
C GLU A 169 -9.46 27.72 -5.73
N VAL A 170 -8.64 26.92 -5.04
CA VAL A 170 -8.86 25.48 -4.88
C VAL A 170 -9.55 25.21 -3.56
N LYS A 171 -10.75 24.64 -3.61
CA LYS A 171 -11.41 24.11 -2.42
C LYS A 171 -10.84 22.75 -2.09
N GLU A 172 -9.77 22.73 -1.31
CA GLU A 172 -9.32 21.48 -0.70
C GLU A 172 -10.46 20.91 0.15
N PRO A 173 -10.78 19.61 -0.01
CA PRO A 173 -11.71 19.00 0.90
C PRO A 173 -11.11 19.06 2.30
N PRO A 174 -11.82 19.65 3.28
CA PRO A 174 -11.31 19.76 4.63
C PRO A 174 -10.97 18.37 5.19
N VAL A 175 -9.70 18.18 5.57
CA VAL A 175 -9.20 16.94 6.18
C VAL A 175 -9.66 16.91 7.63
N TYR A 176 -10.88 16.42 7.85
CA TYR A 176 -11.41 16.17 9.19
C TYR A 176 -10.87 14.86 9.75
N TRP A 177 -10.87 14.76 11.08
CA TRP A 177 -10.74 13.48 11.76
C TRP A 177 -11.88 12.57 11.30
N LYS A 178 -11.57 11.55 10.52
CA LYS A 178 -12.51 10.49 10.17
C LYS A 178 -12.71 9.62 11.40
N VAL A 179 -13.56 10.06 12.32
CA VAL A 179 -14.02 9.24 13.44
C VAL A 179 -15.44 8.79 13.10
N GLY A 180 -15.53 7.63 12.47
CA GLY A 180 -16.76 6.96 12.13
C GLY A 180 -16.99 5.72 12.98
N PHE A 181 -17.95 4.91 12.53
CA PHE A 181 -18.27 3.64 13.15
C PHE A 181 -17.09 2.66 13.10
N ASP A 182 -16.30 2.70 12.03
CA ASP A 182 -15.18 1.78 11.78
C ASP A 182 -14.05 1.97 12.81
N GLU A 183 -13.69 3.23 13.12
CA GLU A 183 -12.71 3.57 14.14
C GLU A 183 -13.18 3.15 15.54
N MET A 184 -14.47 3.37 15.84
CA MET A 184 -15.06 2.95 17.11
C MET A 184 -15.08 1.43 17.25
N ALA A 185 -15.38 0.70 16.18
CA ALA A 185 -15.35 -0.76 16.16
C ALA A 185 -13.95 -1.31 16.48
N ILE A 186 -12.90 -0.69 15.94
CA ILE A 186 -11.52 -1.06 16.24
C ILE A 186 -11.15 -0.72 17.68
N LEU A 187 -11.55 0.44 18.19
CA LEU A 187 -11.30 0.82 19.57
C LEU A 187 -11.96 -0.17 20.55
N VAL A 188 -13.21 -0.58 20.29
CA VAL A 188 -13.90 -1.62 21.06
C VAL A 188 -13.17 -2.95 20.96
N LEU A 189 -12.74 -3.36 19.77
CA LEU A 189 -11.95 -4.57 19.57
C LEU A 189 -10.66 -4.57 20.39
N ILE A 190 -9.93 -3.45 20.39
CA ILE A 190 -8.69 -3.28 21.18
C ILE A 190 -9.00 -3.44 22.67
N ILE A 191 -10.07 -2.82 23.17
CA ILE A 191 -10.48 -2.92 24.58
C ILE A 191 -10.83 -4.38 24.94
N VAL A 192 -11.63 -5.06 24.11
CA VAL A 192 -11.97 -6.48 24.32
C VAL A 192 -10.72 -7.36 24.29
N GLY A 193 -9.79 -7.08 23.38
CA GLY A 193 -8.50 -7.76 23.30
C GLY A 193 -7.66 -7.58 24.57
N ILE A 194 -7.54 -6.36 25.10
CA ILE A 194 -6.84 -6.06 26.36
C ILE A 194 -7.52 -6.80 27.52
N LEU A 195 -8.85 -6.74 27.59
CA LEU A 195 -9.64 -7.41 28.62
C LEU A 195 -9.44 -8.93 28.60
N SER A 196 -9.33 -9.53 27.40
CA SER A 196 -9.03 -10.97 27.23
C SER A 196 -7.67 -11.37 27.81
N ILE A 197 -6.68 -10.47 27.76
CA ILE A 197 -5.34 -10.68 28.33
C ILE A 197 -5.39 -10.54 29.85
N TYR A 198 -6.05 -9.49 30.36
CA TYR A 198 -6.10 -9.18 31.78
C TYR A 198 -6.94 -10.19 32.59
N LEU A 199 -8.14 -10.51 32.11
CA LEU A 199 -9.04 -11.46 32.78
C LEU A 199 -8.63 -12.93 32.61
N LYS A 200 -7.67 -13.23 31.71
CA LYS A 200 -7.15 -14.58 31.42
C LYS A 200 -8.22 -15.64 31.10
N LYS A 201 -9.45 -15.22 30.75
CA LYS A 201 -10.55 -16.14 30.40
C LYS A 201 -10.42 -16.57 28.93
N LYS A 202 -10.33 -17.88 28.69
CA LYS A 202 -10.16 -18.44 27.34
C LYS A 202 -11.30 -18.05 26.40
N TRP A 203 -12.56 -18.09 26.85
CA TRP A 203 -13.71 -17.77 26.00
C TRP A 203 -13.70 -16.32 25.48
N LEU A 204 -13.30 -15.34 26.30
CA LEU A 204 -13.17 -13.93 25.87
C LEU A 204 -12.16 -13.77 24.73
N ARG A 205 -11.08 -14.54 24.77
CA ARG A 205 -10.09 -14.55 23.68
C ARG A 205 -10.69 -15.09 22.39
N TYR A 206 -11.43 -16.21 22.43
CA TYR A 206 -12.07 -16.74 21.22
C TYR A 206 -13.13 -15.79 20.67
N ILE A 207 -13.88 -15.10 21.53
CA ILE A 207 -14.79 -14.02 21.10
C ILE A 207 -14.01 -12.90 20.42
N SER A 208 -12.93 -12.40 21.04
CA SER A 208 -12.07 -11.38 20.44
C SER A 208 -11.58 -11.80 19.04
N LEU A 209 -11.10 -13.03 18.90
CA LEU A 209 -10.64 -13.58 17.61
C LEU A 209 -11.76 -13.74 16.58
N GLY A 210 -12.95 -14.16 17.01
CA GLY A 210 -14.10 -14.30 16.13
C GLY A 210 -14.59 -12.96 15.61
N ILE A 211 -14.74 -11.97 16.50
CA ILE A 211 -15.13 -10.60 16.13
C ILE A 211 -14.03 -9.96 15.29
N SER A 212 -12.77 -10.13 15.64
CA SER A 212 -11.66 -9.56 14.87
C SER A 212 -11.56 -10.16 13.47
N LEU A 213 -11.83 -11.46 13.30
CA LEU A 213 -11.92 -12.07 11.99
C LEU A 213 -13.05 -11.46 11.15
N ALA A 214 -14.25 -11.27 11.73
CA ALA A 214 -15.37 -10.67 11.03
C ALA A 214 -15.09 -9.20 10.65
N ILE A 215 -14.63 -8.39 11.60
CA ILE A 215 -14.45 -6.95 11.41
C ILE A 215 -13.16 -6.65 10.64
N LEU A 216 -11.98 -7.04 11.17
CA LEU A 216 -10.71 -6.71 10.53
C LEU A 216 -10.42 -7.57 9.30
N GLY A 217 -10.91 -8.81 9.26
CA GLY A 217 -10.68 -9.73 8.15
C GLY A 217 -11.64 -9.51 6.97
N PHE A 218 -12.95 -9.46 7.23
CA PHE A 218 -13.95 -9.40 6.16
C PHE A 218 -14.56 -8.03 5.91
N TYR A 219 -14.88 -7.27 6.96
CA TYR A 219 -15.55 -5.99 6.81
C TYR A 219 -14.59 -4.86 6.43
N LEU A 220 -13.54 -4.63 7.22
CA LEU A 220 -12.55 -3.56 6.99
C LEU A 220 -11.38 -4.00 6.09
N ASN A 221 -11.10 -5.30 6.03
CA ASN A 221 -9.92 -5.85 5.35
C ASN A 221 -8.62 -5.10 5.70
N ALA A 222 -8.46 -4.73 6.98
CA ALA A 222 -7.43 -3.83 7.48
C ALA A 222 -6.32 -4.58 8.24
N SER A 223 -6.01 -5.82 7.86
CA SER A 223 -4.97 -6.60 8.52
C SER A 223 -3.58 -5.99 8.29
N ILE A 224 -2.77 -5.91 9.35
CA ILE A 224 -1.38 -5.47 9.26
C ILE A 224 -0.59 -6.47 8.40
N SER A 225 0.02 -5.97 7.32
CA SER A 225 0.88 -6.70 6.39
C SER A 225 2.36 -6.34 6.54
N ILE A 226 3.24 -7.14 5.93
CA ILE A 226 4.68 -6.86 5.91
C ILE A 226 5.02 -5.54 5.18
N SER A 227 4.21 -5.17 4.19
CA SER A 227 4.37 -3.93 3.44
C SER A 227 4.22 -2.70 4.32
N HIS A 228 3.37 -2.75 5.36
CA HIS A 228 3.24 -1.64 6.31
C HIS A 228 4.50 -1.44 7.15
N PHE A 229 5.17 -2.52 7.54
CA PHE A 229 6.45 -2.44 8.23
C PHE A 229 7.57 -1.96 7.29
N ALA A 230 7.61 -2.47 6.07
CA ALA A 230 8.58 -2.05 5.06
C ALA A 230 8.49 -0.53 4.78
N ARG A 231 7.26 0.01 4.67
CA ARG A 231 7.03 1.46 4.50
C ARG A 231 7.59 2.27 5.67
N LEU A 232 7.30 1.85 6.90
CA LEU A 232 7.82 2.50 8.10
C LEU A 232 9.35 2.52 8.11
N THR A 233 10.00 1.41 7.71
CA THR A 233 11.47 1.35 7.64
C THR A 233 12.07 2.17 6.51
N LEU A 234 11.34 2.37 5.42
CA LEU A 234 11.79 3.17 4.27
C LEU A 234 11.49 4.67 4.44
N GLY A 235 10.85 5.08 5.54
CA GLY A 235 10.55 6.48 5.84
C GLY A 235 9.24 7.01 5.24
N PHE A 236 8.44 6.15 4.61
CA PHE A 236 7.14 6.52 4.07
C PHE A 236 6.08 6.48 5.18
N LEU A 237 5.78 7.64 5.78
CA LEU A 237 4.82 7.79 6.87
C LEU A 237 3.46 8.29 6.35
N PRO A 238 2.38 7.49 6.46
CA PRO A 238 1.05 7.95 6.07
C PRO A 238 0.56 9.06 7.00
N SER A 239 -0.31 9.93 6.49
CA SER A 239 -0.89 11.03 7.27
C SER A 239 -1.63 10.50 8.51
N LEU A 240 -1.47 11.16 9.67
CA LEU A 240 -2.09 10.72 10.92
C LEU A 240 -3.62 10.83 10.87
N LYS A 241 -4.15 11.89 10.26
CA LYS A 241 -5.57 12.23 10.29
C LYS A 241 -6.41 11.31 9.39
N GLU A 242 -5.84 10.81 8.30
CA GLU A 242 -6.58 10.03 7.30
C GLU A 242 -6.48 8.53 7.54
N HIS A 243 -5.44 8.08 8.24
CA HIS A 243 -5.14 6.67 8.46
C HIS A 243 -5.16 6.26 9.94
N LEU A 244 -6.14 6.75 10.71
CA LEU A 244 -6.27 6.51 12.15
C LEU A 244 -6.32 5.02 12.51
N ILE A 245 -7.07 4.24 11.74
CA ILE A 245 -7.17 2.77 11.89
C ILE A 245 -5.79 2.11 11.80
N TRP A 246 -5.01 2.50 10.79
CA TRP A 246 -3.68 1.96 10.55
C TRP A 246 -2.75 2.28 11.73
N TRP A 247 -2.74 3.54 12.17
CA TRP A 247 -1.94 3.98 13.31
C TRP A 247 -2.33 3.31 14.63
N ALA A 248 -3.62 3.07 14.86
CA ALA A 248 -4.09 2.34 16.03
C ALA A 248 -3.58 0.88 16.01
N LEU A 249 -3.69 0.20 14.88
CA LEU A 249 -3.26 -1.20 14.73
C LEU A 249 -1.73 -1.35 14.83
N ILE A 250 -0.96 -0.47 14.16
CA ILE A 250 0.51 -0.44 14.26
C ILE A 250 0.96 -0.16 15.70
N SER A 251 0.32 0.78 16.39
CA SER A 251 0.61 1.05 17.81
C SER A 251 0.35 -0.18 18.66
N VAL A 252 -0.76 -0.89 18.44
CA VAL A 252 -1.08 -2.15 19.15
C VAL A 252 -0.10 -3.28 18.84
N ALA A 253 0.44 -3.34 17.62
CA ALA A 253 1.40 -4.36 17.24
C ALA A 253 2.82 -4.09 17.78
N LEU A 254 3.27 -2.83 17.80
CA LEU A 254 4.63 -2.43 18.14
C LEU A 254 4.80 -1.92 19.57
N VAL A 255 3.88 -1.09 20.06
CA VAL A 255 4.01 -0.38 21.34
C VAL A 255 3.48 -1.23 22.50
N PHE A 256 2.31 -1.82 22.34
CA PHE A 256 1.66 -2.58 23.41
C PHE A 256 2.44 -3.81 23.92
N PRO A 257 3.27 -4.54 23.15
CA PRO A 257 4.12 -5.61 23.69
C PRO A 257 5.12 -5.15 24.76
N PHE A 258 5.47 -3.86 24.82
CA PHE A 258 6.34 -3.34 25.88
C PHE A 258 5.60 -3.19 27.22
N PHE A 259 4.28 -2.95 27.17
CA PHE A 259 3.43 -2.78 28.36
C PHE A 259 2.76 -4.10 28.77
N LEU A 260 2.34 -4.89 27.79
CA LEU A 260 1.69 -6.18 27.95
C LEU A 260 2.71 -7.29 27.70
N ARG A 261 2.75 -8.31 28.56
CA ARG A 261 3.64 -9.49 28.38
C ARG A 261 3.35 -10.31 27.11
N LYS A 262 2.33 -9.95 26.33
CA LYS A 262 1.90 -10.61 25.10
C LYS A 262 1.69 -9.54 24.03
N ASN A 263 2.00 -9.87 22.78
CA ASN A 263 1.63 -9.02 21.66
C ASN A 263 0.11 -9.04 21.47
N LEU A 264 -0.56 -7.93 21.78
CA LEU A 264 -2.02 -7.79 21.76
C LEU A 264 -2.58 -8.05 20.35
N TYR A 265 -1.91 -7.55 19.31
CA TYR A 265 -2.32 -7.77 17.93
C TYR A 265 -2.38 -9.26 17.60
N CYS A 266 -1.24 -9.96 17.72
CA CYS A 266 -1.17 -11.38 17.37
C CYS A 266 -2.00 -12.27 18.29
N TYR A 267 -2.18 -11.91 19.56
CA TYR A 267 -2.89 -12.74 20.53
C TYR A 267 -4.42 -12.67 20.41
N ALA A 268 -4.97 -11.50 20.11
CA ALA A 268 -6.42 -11.25 20.24
C ALA A 268 -7.08 -10.58 19.02
N LEU A 269 -6.32 -9.94 18.12
CA LEU A 269 -6.88 -9.12 17.04
C LEU A 269 -6.57 -9.64 15.64
N CYS A 270 -5.42 -10.26 15.44
CA CYS A 270 -4.94 -10.69 14.13
C CYS A 270 -5.92 -11.70 13.48
N PRO A 271 -6.57 -11.36 12.35
CA PRO A 271 -7.50 -12.25 11.66
C PRO A 271 -6.86 -13.56 11.20
N PHE A 272 -5.60 -13.50 10.77
CA PHE A 272 -4.86 -14.69 10.35
C PHE A 272 -4.67 -15.69 11.50
N TYR A 273 -4.32 -15.19 12.69
CA TYR A 273 -4.21 -16.03 13.88
C TYR A 273 -5.57 -16.58 14.32
N ALA A 274 -6.64 -15.79 14.17
CA ALA A 274 -8.00 -16.25 14.44
C ALA A 274 -8.36 -17.46 13.56
N VAL A 275 -8.13 -17.37 12.24
CA VAL A 275 -8.36 -18.49 11.31
C VAL A 275 -7.53 -19.71 11.70
N GLN A 276 -6.22 -19.56 11.92
CA GLN A 276 -5.36 -20.67 12.33
C GLN A 276 -5.83 -21.35 13.62
N THR A 277 -6.29 -20.55 14.58
CA THR A 277 -6.80 -21.05 15.87
C THR A 277 -8.10 -21.80 15.67
N LEU A 278 -9.05 -21.23 14.93
CA LEU A 278 -10.34 -21.86 14.64
C LEU A 278 -10.19 -23.17 13.86
N LEU A 279 -9.29 -23.20 12.88
CA LEU A 279 -9.01 -24.41 12.09
C LEU A 279 -8.36 -25.53 12.92
N ASN A 280 -7.57 -25.20 13.94
CA ASN A 280 -6.95 -26.19 14.82
C ASN A 280 -7.94 -26.83 15.80
N GLU A 281 -8.98 -26.11 16.19
CA GLU A 281 -10.04 -26.62 17.08
C GLU A 281 -11.07 -27.49 16.34
N LEU A 282 -11.10 -27.42 15.01
CA LEU A 282 -11.93 -28.33 14.22
C LEU A 282 -11.45 -29.76 14.44
N PRO A 283 -12.35 -30.71 14.75
CA PRO A 283 -11.97 -32.10 14.92
C PRO A 283 -11.32 -32.58 13.62
N ARG A 284 -10.02 -32.89 13.70
CA ARG A 284 -9.32 -33.57 12.61
C ARG A 284 -9.98 -34.94 12.48
N GLY A 285 -10.89 -35.07 11.53
CA GLY A 285 -11.34 -36.37 11.06
C GLY A 285 -10.08 -37.19 10.78
N LYS A 286 -10.03 -38.45 11.27
CA LYS A 286 -8.91 -39.36 11.03
C LYS A 286 -8.49 -39.19 9.56
N PRO A 287 -7.22 -38.91 9.26
CA PRO A 287 -6.79 -38.77 7.88
C PRO A 287 -7.17 -40.07 7.17
N ARG A 288 -8.22 -40.04 6.34
CA ARG A 288 -8.44 -41.11 5.39
C ARG A 288 -7.22 -41.03 4.51
N SER A 289 -6.40 -42.08 4.56
CA SER A 289 -5.28 -42.30 3.66
C SER A 289 -5.81 -42.14 2.23
N ILE A 290 -5.67 -40.94 1.67
CA ILE A 290 -5.89 -40.72 0.25
C ILE A 290 -4.61 -41.24 -0.39
N ARG A 291 -4.71 -42.44 -0.96
CA ARG A 291 -3.64 -43.19 -1.65
C ARG A 291 -3.00 -42.48 -2.86
N ILE A 292 -3.23 -41.18 -3.04
CA ILE A 292 -2.76 -40.40 -4.21
C ILE A 292 -1.31 -39.90 -4.02
N ILE A 293 -0.81 -39.84 -2.78
CA ILE A 293 0.56 -39.36 -2.50
C ILE A 293 1.65 -40.37 -2.89
N SER A 294 1.32 -41.66 -3.08
CA SER A 294 2.30 -42.67 -3.51
C SER A 294 2.73 -42.50 -4.98
N VAL A 295 1.84 -42.07 -5.86
CA VAL A 295 2.13 -41.93 -7.30
C VAL A 295 2.98 -40.68 -7.58
N VAL A 296 2.73 -39.57 -6.87
CA VAL A 296 3.49 -38.32 -7.08
C VAL A 296 4.89 -38.41 -6.46
N LEU A 297 5.07 -39.10 -5.33
CA LEU A 297 6.41 -39.31 -4.75
C LEU A 297 7.26 -40.33 -5.54
N GLN A 298 6.65 -41.30 -6.22
CA GLN A 298 7.39 -42.20 -7.12
C GLN A 298 7.87 -41.49 -8.40
N ILE A 299 7.16 -40.47 -8.88
CA ILE A 299 7.60 -39.68 -10.04
C ILE A 299 8.77 -38.75 -9.68
N PHE A 300 8.84 -38.24 -8.44
CA PHE A 300 9.95 -37.40 -7.99
C PHE A 300 11.17 -38.16 -7.44
N SER A 301 11.03 -39.43 -7.04
CA SER A 301 12.17 -40.25 -6.59
C SER A 301 12.93 -40.94 -7.73
N HIS A 302 12.48 -40.84 -8.99
CA HIS A 302 13.11 -41.54 -10.13
C HIS A 302 13.86 -40.63 -11.11
N ARG A 303 13.96 -39.32 -10.85
CA ARG A 303 14.65 -38.38 -11.76
C ARG A 303 15.93 -37.73 -11.22
N SER A 304 16.45 -38.19 -10.08
CA SER A 304 17.64 -37.62 -9.44
C SER A 304 18.78 -38.63 -9.19
N PHE A 305 18.77 -39.79 -9.86
CA PHE A 305 19.82 -40.83 -9.64
C PHE A 305 20.41 -41.44 -10.92
N LEU A 306 20.52 -40.68 -12.00
CA LEU A 306 21.32 -41.05 -13.19
C LEU A 306 22.09 -39.82 -13.68
N GLY A 307 23.21 -39.55 -13.04
CA GLY A 307 24.09 -38.45 -13.47
C GLY A 307 25.20 -38.17 -12.48
N LEU A 308 25.95 -39.20 -12.08
CA LEU A 308 27.35 -39.12 -11.58
C LEU A 308 27.79 -40.50 -11.06
N GLN A 309 28.41 -41.32 -11.92
CA GLN A 309 29.60 -42.13 -11.59
C GLN A 309 30.13 -42.93 -12.80
N ARG A 310 31.46 -42.76 -13.03
CA ARG A 310 32.43 -43.59 -13.80
C ARG A 310 32.40 -43.51 -15.34
N ILE A 311 33.35 -42.81 -15.97
CA ILE A 311 34.75 -43.16 -16.27
C ILE A 311 34.85 -44.26 -17.36
N SER A 312 35.11 -43.79 -18.58
CA SER A 312 36.24 -44.22 -19.43
C SER A 312 36.69 -43.00 -20.23
#